data_AF-A0A1J7J6Z1-F1
#
_entry.id   AF-A0A1J7J6Z1-F1
#
_cell.length_a   1.000
_cell.length_b   1.000
_cell.length_c   1.000
_cell.angle_alpha   90.00
_cell.angle_beta   90.00
_cell.angle_gamma   90.00
#
_symmetry.space_group_name_H-M   'P 1'
#
loop_
_entity.id
_entity.type
_entity.pdbx_description
1 polymer ?
#
loop_
_entity_poly.entity_id
_entity_poly.type
_entity_poly.pdbx_seq_one_letter_code
_entity_poly.pdbx_strand_id
1 'polypeptide(L)'
;MKSMKRSPDGKGFSAIGKDGVVRNLDGDYNILDAKGLSPRQLKQFLDDGPYNPEAEKQWRGVDGRKVTSEEALFRPDPSVLPKKPTPEEKAARRKLIEEQHKKIAEEGGPRCFPGPMSNHDLGIGAEDREDAA
;
A
#
# COMPACT_ATOMS: atom_id res chain seq x y z
N MET A 1 3.29 14.10 -14.07
CA MET A 1 3.68 13.10 -13.04
C MET A 1 4.32 11.91 -13.75
N LYS A 2 5.57 11.57 -13.42
CA LYS A 2 6.23 10.37 -13.95
C LYS A 2 5.54 9.15 -13.34
N SER A 3 4.99 8.26 -14.17
CA SER A 3 4.37 7.03 -13.71
C SER A 3 5.44 6.08 -13.15
N MET A 4 5.14 5.43 -12.03
CA MET A 4 6.05 4.42 -11.47
C MET A 4 6.14 3.22 -12.43
N LYS A 5 7.33 2.66 -12.61
CA LYS A 5 7.54 1.48 -13.44
C LYS A 5 6.72 0.30 -12.89
N ARG A 6 6.05 -0.41 -13.78
CA ARG A 6 5.26 -1.60 -13.44
C ARG A 6 5.89 -2.84 -14.07
N SER A 7 5.57 -4.00 -13.51
CA SER A 7 6.04 -5.26 -14.05
C SER A 7 5.46 -5.48 -15.46
N PRO A 8 6.30 -5.78 -16.46
CA PRO A 8 5.85 -5.95 -17.85
C PRO A 8 4.96 -7.19 -18.04
N ASP A 9 5.07 -8.17 -17.14
CA ASP A 9 4.27 -9.39 -17.13
C ASP A 9 2.87 -9.21 -16.52
N GLY A 10 2.57 -8.03 -15.97
CA GLY A 10 1.31 -7.73 -15.30
C GLY A 10 1.09 -8.47 -13.97
N LYS A 11 2.07 -9.22 -13.47
CA LYS A 11 1.96 -9.99 -12.21
C LYS A 11 2.49 -9.23 -10.99
N GLY A 12 3.00 -8.02 -11.22
CA GLY A 12 3.48 -7.14 -10.16
C GLY A 12 2.37 -6.50 -9.34
N PHE A 13 2.74 -5.95 -8.19
CA PHE A 13 1.82 -5.27 -7.28
C PHE A 13 2.52 -4.08 -6.60
N SER A 14 1.72 -3.13 -6.10
CA SER A 14 2.22 -2.01 -5.30
C SER A 14 2.00 -2.28 -3.82
N ALA A 15 2.98 -1.97 -2.98
CA ALA A 15 2.88 -2.09 -1.53
C ALA A 15 3.49 -0.87 -0.84
N ILE A 16 2.88 -0.45 0.27
CA ILE A 16 3.40 0.61 1.14
C ILE A 16 4.15 -0.06 2.29
N GLY A 17 5.43 0.31 2.46
CA GLY A 17 6.22 -0.12 3.60
C GLY A 17 5.87 0.66 4.87
N LYS A 18 6.33 0.14 6.02
CA LYS A 18 6.22 0.83 7.32
C LYS A 18 6.98 2.16 7.36
N ASP A 19 7.90 2.34 6.43
CA ASP A 19 8.71 3.54 6.20
C ASP A 19 8.00 4.63 5.38
N GLY A 20 6.74 4.41 4.98
CA GLY A 20 5.97 5.39 4.20
C GLY A 20 6.38 5.47 2.73
N VAL A 21 7.14 4.48 2.24
CA VAL A 21 7.56 4.39 0.84
C VAL A 21 6.65 3.42 0.10
N VAL A 22 6.05 3.87 -1.01
CA VAL A 22 5.35 3.00 -1.93
C VAL A 22 6.35 2.36 -2.89
N ARG A 23 6.26 1.04 -3.05
CA ARG A 23 7.13 0.25 -3.93
C ARG A 23 6.30 -0.56 -4.91
N ASN A 24 6.73 -0.58 -6.16
CA ASN A 24 6.22 -1.51 -7.17
C ASN A 24 7.11 -2.73 -7.20
N LEU A 25 6.52 -3.89 -6.93
CA LEU A 25 7.19 -5.17 -6.96
C LEU A 25 6.74 -5.98 -8.18
N ASP A 26 7.61 -6.83 -8.69
CA ASP A 26 7.22 -7.88 -9.64
C ASP A 26 6.55 -9.08 -8.94
N GLY A 27 6.20 -10.11 -9.72
CA GLY A 27 5.61 -11.35 -9.17
C GLY A 27 6.53 -12.15 -8.24
N ASP A 28 7.83 -11.86 -8.28
CA ASP A 28 8.87 -12.51 -7.48
C ASP A 28 9.29 -11.74 -6.24
N TYR A 29 8.71 -10.55 -6.03
CA TYR A 29 8.99 -9.60 -4.94
C TYR A 29 10.27 -8.78 -5.14
N ASN A 30 10.74 -8.63 -6.38
CA ASN A 30 11.81 -7.68 -6.71
C ASN A 30 11.24 -6.28 -6.86
N ILE A 31 11.92 -5.28 -6.30
CA ILE A 31 11.50 -3.87 -6.36
C ILE A 31 11.88 -3.29 -7.73
N LEU A 32 10.88 -2.85 -8.48
CA LEU A 32 11.03 -2.23 -9.81
C LEU A 32 11.11 -0.71 -9.73
N ASP A 33 10.37 -0.13 -8.79
CA ASP A 33 10.33 1.31 -8.56
C ASP A 33 9.91 1.60 -7.12
N ALA A 34 10.32 2.75 -6.60
CA ALA A 34 10.04 3.16 -5.23
C ALA A 34 9.88 4.68 -5.15
N LYS A 35 8.92 5.14 -4.34
CA LYS A 35 8.68 6.57 -4.10
C LYS A 35 8.27 6.80 -2.65
N GLY A 36 8.95 7.72 -1.98
CA GLY A 36 8.53 8.22 -0.67
C GLY A 36 7.24 9.02 -0.77
N LEU A 37 6.25 8.72 0.08
CA LEU A 37 5.02 9.50 0.20
C LEU A 37 5.16 10.54 1.31
N SER A 38 4.59 11.73 1.10
CA SER A 38 4.41 12.68 2.20
C SER A 38 3.37 12.15 3.20
N PRO A 39 3.37 12.59 4.46
CA PRO A 39 2.35 12.19 5.44
C PRO A 39 0.93 12.43 4.93
N ARG A 40 0.73 13.52 4.17
CA ARG A 40 -0.56 13.85 3.55
C ARG A 40 -0.96 12.87 2.45
N GLN A 41 -0.03 12.51 1.56
CA GLN A 41 -0.27 11.50 0.53
C GLN A 41 -0.55 10.12 1.13
N LEU A 42 0.16 9.77 2.21
CA LEU A 42 -0.05 8.54 2.95
C LEU A 42 -1.43 8.52 3.61
N LYS A 43 -1.84 9.61 4.26
CA LYS A 43 -3.19 9.76 4.81
C LYS A 43 -4.26 9.61 3.74
N GLN A 44 -4.10 10.30 2.61
CA GLN A 44 -5.07 10.22 1.51
C GLN A 44 -5.21 8.78 0.99
N PHE A 45 -4.09 8.06 0.84
CA PHE A 45 -4.12 6.67 0.43
C PHE A 45 -4.83 5.75 1.43
N LEU A 46 -4.67 5.99 2.74
CA LEU A 46 -5.34 5.19 3.77
C LEU A 46 -6.84 5.51 3.84
N ASP A 47 -7.20 6.79 3.66
CA ASP A 47 -8.57 7.27 3.69
C ASP A 47 -9.44 6.75 2.52
N ASP A 48 -8.80 6.39 1.40
CA ASP A 48 -9.46 5.72 0.26
C ASP A 48 -9.91 4.28 0.59
N GLY A 49 -9.46 3.73 1.72
CA GLY A 49 -9.79 2.38 2.20
C GLY A 49 -10.63 2.35 3.47
N PRO A 50 -11.05 1.14 3.91
CA PRO A 50 -11.72 0.97 5.19
C PRO A 50 -10.77 1.34 6.35
N TYR A 51 -11.36 1.86 7.43
CA TYR A 51 -10.58 2.27 8.60
C TYR A 51 -9.83 1.08 9.22
N ASN A 52 -8.55 1.28 9.48
CA ASN A 52 -7.69 0.29 10.13
C ASN A 52 -6.91 0.95 11.29
N PRO A 53 -7.23 0.66 12.55
CA PRO A 53 -6.54 1.27 13.69
C PRO A 53 -5.06 0.90 13.77
N GLU A 54 -4.66 -0.26 13.22
CA GLU A 54 -3.25 -0.65 13.16
C GLU A 54 -2.49 0.15 12.09
N ALA A 55 -3.18 0.58 11.02
CA ALA A 55 -2.61 1.47 10.02
C ALA A 55 -2.23 2.82 10.65
N GLU A 56 -3.12 3.38 11.47
CA GLU A 56 -2.86 4.65 12.15
C GLU A 56 -1.63 4.57 13.05
N LYS A 57 -1.52 3.54 13.89
CA LYS A 57 -0.35 3.33 14.75
C LYS A 57 0.94 3.15 13.96
N GLN A 58 0.87 2.43 12.83
CA GLN A 58 2.04 2.11 12.03
C GLN A 58 2.58 3.33 11.27
N TRP A 59 1.70 4.22 10.82
CA TRP A 59 2.06 5.33 9.92
C TRP A 59 1.96 6.72 10.55
N ARG A 60 1.57 6.84 11.83
CA ARG A 60 1.56 8.12 12.56
C ARG A 60 2.97 8.72 12.61
N GLY A 61 3.11 9.95 12.13
CA GLY A 61 4.39 10.67 12.09
C GLY A 61 5.43 10.15 11.08
N VAL A 62 5.06 9.21 10.20
CA VAL A 62 5.96 8.67 9.18
C VAL A 62 5.99 9.58 7.96
N ASP A 63 7.18 10.00 7.53
CA ASP A 63 7.41 10.74 6.28
C ASP A 63 8.35 9.96 5.37
N GLY A 64 7.79 9.35 4.32
CA GLY A 64 8.54 8.55 3.36
C GLY A 64 9.48 9.38 2.48
N ARG A 65 9.31 10.70 2.39
CA ARG A 65 10.22 11.59 1.63
C ARG A 65 11.61 11.68 2.26
N LYS A 66 11.71 11.37 3.56
CA LYS A 66 13.00 11.32 4.28
C LYS A 66 13.85 10.11 3.87
N VAL A 67 13.26 9.11 3.21
CA VAL A 67 13.96 7.94 2.68
C VAL A 67 14.53 8.27 1.30
N THR A 68 15.74 8.83 1.27
CA THR A 68 16.39 9.27 0.02
C THR A 68 17.47 8.31 -0.48
N SER A 69 18.00 7.45 0.38
CA SER A 69 19.06 6.50 0.03
C SER A 69 18.54 5.43 -0.93
N GLU A 70 19.23 5.20 -2.06
CA GLU A 70 18.89 4.16 -3.03
C GLU A 70 18.81 2.78 -2.37
N GLU A 71 19.71 2.49 -1.43
CA GLU A 71 19.69 1.25 -0.66
C GLU A 71 18.42 1.11 0.18
N ALA A 72 17.97 2.17 0.85
CA ALA A 72 16.73 2.11 1.63
C ALA A 72 15.48 1.99 0.74
N LEU A 73 15.52 2.55 -0.48
CA LEU A 73 14.43 2.47 -1.44
C LEU A 73 14.32 1.07 -2.08
N PHE A 74 15.43 0.50 -2.56
CA PHE A 74 15.46 -0.75 -3.33
C PHE A 74 15.90 -1.99 -2.54
N ARG A 75 16.49 -1.83 -1.36
CA ARG A 75 16.88 -2.91 -0.44
C ARG A 75 16.44 -2.61 1.00
N PRO A 76 15.14 -2.41 1.25
CA PRO A 76 14.65 -2.18 2.60
C PRO A 76 14.85 -3.42 3.48
N ASP A 77 14.80 -3.20 4.79
CA ASP A 77 14.78 -4.29 5.75
C ASP A 77 13.59 -5.25 5.47
N PRO A 78 13.78 -6.57 5.55
CA PRO A 78 12.71 -7.55 5.29
C PRO A 78 11.45 -7.37 6.16
N SER A 79 11.55 -6.72 7.32
CA SER A 79 10.44 -6.39 8.22
C SER A 79 9.53 -5.27 7.69
N VAL A 80 10.02 -4.47 6.74
CA VAL A 80 9.29 -3.35 6.13
C VAL A 80 8.42 -3.82 4.96
N LEU A 81 8.87 -4.87 4.25
CA LEU A 81 8.15 -5.41 3.09
C LEU A 81 7.06 -6.42 3.50
N PRO A 82 6.00 -6.58 2.69
CA PRO A 82 5.07 -7.68 2.85
C PRO A 82 5.81 -9.01 2.69
N LYS A 83 5.59 -9.93 3.64
CA LYS A 83 6.16 -11.27 3.58
C LYS A 83 5.64 -12.02 2.36
N LYS A 84 6.53 -12.66 1.61
CA LYS A 84 6.16 -13.54 0.49
C LYS A 84 5.36 -14.73 1.06
N PRO A 85 4.11 -14.94 0.62
CA PRO A 85 3.30 -16.04 1.13
C PRO A 85 3.87 -17.37 0.66
N THR A 86 3.70 -18.40 1.48
CA THR A 86 3.99 -19.77 1.09
C THR A 86 3.06 -20.22 -0.06
N PRO A 87 3.42 -21.25 -0.83
CA PRO A 87 2.57 -21.77 -1.91
C PRO A 87 1.16 -22.17 -1.42
N GLU A 88 1.07 -22.71 -0.21
CA GLU A 88 -0.19 -23.11 0.43
C GLU A 88 -1.05 -21.89 0.77
N GLU A 89 -0.50 -20.88 1.44
CA GLU A 89 -1.21 -19.62 1.73
C GLU A 89 -1.66 -18.92 0.45
N LYS A 90 -0.83 -18.93 -0.59
CA LYS A 90 -1.17 -18.37 -1.90
C LYS A 90 -2.32 -19.13 -2.56
N ALA A 91 -2.39 -20.45 -2.40
CA ALA A 91 -3.49 -21.26 -2.91
C ALA A 91 -4.78 -21.02 -2.11
N ALA A 92 -4.69 -20.99 -0.78
CA ALA A 92 -5.82 -20.71 0.11
C ALA A 92 -6.42 -19.31 -0.16
N ARG A 93 -5.56 -18.29 -0.27
CA ARG A 93 -6.01 -16.92 -0.59
C ARG A 93 -6.69 -16.83 -1.95
N ARG A 94 -6.20 -17.56 -2.96
CA ARG A 94 -6.85 -17.61 -4.28
C ARG A 94 -8.25 -18.22 -4.21
N LYS A 95 -8.42 -19.32 -3.48
CA LYS A 95 -9.73 -19.93 -3.25
C LYS A 95 -10.68 -18.96 -2.54
N LEU A 96 -10.20 -18.28 -1.49
CA LEU A 96 -11.00 -17.30 -0.75
C LEU A 96 -11.48 -16.15 -1.63
N ILE A 97 -10.59 -15.59 -2.47
CA ILE A 97 -10.95 -14.50 -3.40
C ILE A 97 -11.95 -15.00 -4.45
N GLU A 98 -11.76 -16.19 -4.99
CA GLU A 98 -12.67 -16.79 -5.96
C GLU A 98 -14.08 -17.03 -5.38
N GLU A 99 -14.16 -17.55 -4.16
CA GLU A 99 -15.42 -17.70 -3.43
C GLU A 99 -16.09 -16.35 -3.16
N GLN A 100 -15.31 -15.35 -2.75
CA GLN A 100 -15.83 -13.99 -2.53
C GLN A 100 -16.36 -13.37 -3.83
N HIS A 101 -15.63 -13.50 -4.94
CA HIS A 101 -16.08 -13.02 -6.25
C HIS A 101 -17.36 -13.71 -6.71
N LYS A 102 -17.48 -15.02 -6.47
CA LYS A 102 -18.70 -15.77 -6.79
C LYS A 102 -19.90 -15.27 -5.99
N LYS A 103 -19.75 -15.07 -4.68
CA LYS A 103 -20.81 -14.52 -3.82
C LYS A 103 -21.24 -13.13 -4.27
N ILE A 104 -20.30 -12.24 -4.60
CA ILE A 104 -20.63 -10.89 -5.11
C ILE A 104 -21.40 -10.98 -6.44
N ALA A 105 -21.02 -11.91 -7.32
CA ALA A 105 -21.70 -12.11 -8.61
C ALA A 105 -23.12 -12.67 -8.45
N GLU A 106 -23.36 -13.54 -7.46
CA GLU A 106 -24.67 -14.14 -7.16
C GLU A 106 -25.60 -13.18 -6.40
N GLU A 107 -25.07 -12.46 -5.40
CA GLU A 107 -25.85 -11.61 -4.48
C GLU A 107 -25.98 -10.16 -4.97
N GLY A 108 -25.22 -9.74 -5.99
CA GLY A 108 -25.33 -8.40 -6.59
C GLY A 108 -24.78 -7.27 -5.71
N GLY A 109 -23.74 -7.54 -4.91
CA GLY A 109 -23.15 -6.57 -3.98
C GLY A 109 -22.31 -5.46 -4.65
N PRO A 110 -22.09 -4.31 -3.97
CA PRO A 110 -21.22 -3.26 -4.47
C PRO A 110 -19.78 -3.78 -4.64
N ARG A 111 -19.16 -3.49 -5.80
CA ARG A 111 -17.75 -3.85 -6.10
C ARG A 111 -16.74 -2.98 -5.35
N CYS A 112 -17.20 -1.86 -4.77
CA CYS A 112 -16.42 -0.95 -3.95
C CYS A 112 -16.77 -1.14 -2.47
N PHE A 113 -15.79 -0.87 -1.58
CA PHE A 113 -15.93 -1.09 -0.14
C PHE A 113 -17.17 -0.39 0.42
N PRO A 114 -18.17 -1.14 0.93
CA PRO A 114 -19.32 -0.54 1.60
C PRO A 114 -18.87 -0.06 2.98
N GLY A 115 -18.69 1.25 3.15
CA GLY A 115 -18.36 1.85 4.44
C GLY A 115 -18.11 3.35 4.34
N PRO A 116 -18.23 4.09 5.46
CA PRO A 116 -17.77 5.48 5.50
C PRO A 116 -16.28 5.52 5.19
N MET A 117 -15.85 6.55 4.44
CA MET A 117 -14.44 6.86 4.21
C MET A 117 -13.72 6.93 5.56
N SER A 118 -12.57 6.29 5.68
CA SER A 118 -11.80 6.34 6.91
C SER A 118 -11.16 7.73 7.08
N ASN A 119 -10.92 8.14 8.33
CA ASN A 119 -10.32 9.44 8.64
C ASN A 119 -9.02 9.28 9.46
N HIS A 120 -8.11 8.39 9.05
CA HIS A 120 -6.93 8.01 9.83
C HIS A 120 -6.19 9.24 10.38
N ASP A 121 -6.00 9.32 11.71
CA ASP A 121 -5.27 10.41 12.33
C ASP A 121 -3.77 10.09 12.35
N LEU A 122 -3.05 10.51 11.31
CA LEU A 122 -1.59 10.36 11.26
C LEU A 122 -0.84 11.44 12.05
N GLY A 123 -1.53 12.30 12.81
CA GLY A 123 -0.92 13.39 13.59
C GLY A 123 -0.40 14.55 12.73
N ILE A 124 -1.00 14.78 11.56
CA ILE A 124 -0.58 15.82 10.61
C ILE A 124 -1.02 17.19 11.13
N GLY A 125 -0.06 18.07 11.40
CA GLY A 125 -0.32 19.45 11.81
C GLY A 125 -0.62 20.35 10.60
N ALA A 126 -1.17 21.55 10.84
CA ALA A 126 -1.47 22.53 9.78
C ALA A 126 -0.22 23.07 9.05
N GLU A 127 0.98 22.74 9.53
CA GLU A 127 2.29 23.22 9.08
C GLU A 127 2.90 22.40 7.94
N ASP A 128 2.39 21.20 7.63
CA ASP A 128 2.84 20.36 6.50
C ASP A 128 2.32 20.85 5.13
N ARG A 129 2.11 22.17 4.97
CA ARG A 129 1.41 22.82 3.85
C ARG A 129 2.30 23.09 2.63
N GLU A 130 3.47 22.46 2.56
CA GLU A 130 4.39 22.51 1.40
C GLU A 130 4.37 21.16 0.66
N ASP A 131 3.33 20.95 -0.16
CA ASP A 131 3.31 19.91 -1.20
C ASP A 131 3.21 20.59 -2.59
N ALA A 132 3.96 21.68 -2.80
CA ALA A 132 4.05 22.39 -4.08
C ALA A 132 5.38 22.07 -4.78
N ALA A 133 5.37 21.10 -5.70
CA ALA A 133 6.11 21.06 -6.96
C ALA A 133 5.86 19.73 -7.71
#